data_AF-A0A2D5V9A2-F1
#
_entry.id   AF-A0A2D5V9A2-F1
#
_cell.length_a   1.000
_cell.length_b   1.000
_cell.length_c   1.000
_cell.angle_alpha   90.00
_cell.angle_beta   90.00
_cell.angle_gamma   90.00
#
_symmetry.space_group_name_H-M   'P 1'
#
loop_
_entity.id
_entity.type
_entity.pdbx_description
1 polymer ?
#
loop_
_entity_poly.entity_id
_entity_poly.type
_entity_poly.pdbx_seq_one_letter_code
_entity_poly.pdbx_strand_id
1 'polypeptide(L)'
;MRWQAQAPSVALFPFLSVLLSTMGVLAFLAISFVVTTQEEVTPPRPQPIEFQWVGAPGYVNPIFIRCYANRIEYYDLFRNHERVVRLGHLMQEIERKNPELLRYFSEIAAENLRIKRRFGQTEHYPLLLVYPEGILAAEVLMVLIEQVEGLNVGLEPMLPHWKVPYQSQIH
;
A
#
# COMPACT_ATOMS: atom_id res chain seq x y z
N MET A 1 -27.17 -6.37 -84.25
CA MET A 1 -26.31 -7.10 -83.29
C MET A 1 -25.87 -6.13 -82.20
N ARG A 2 -26.23 -6.35 -80.95
CA ARG A 2 -25.72 -5.62 -79.77
C ARG A 2 -25.19 -6.66 -78.79
N TRP A 3 -23.88 -6.63 -78.54
CA TRP A 3 -23.25 -7.42 -77.48
C TRP A 3 -23.45 -6.68 -76.15
N GLN A 4 -24.19 -7.28 -75.21
CA GLN A 4 -24.17 -6.87 -73.80
C GLN A 4 -23.15 -7.77 -73.08
N ALA A 5 -22.08 -7.16 -72.57
CA ALA A 5 -21.16 -7.85 -71.69
C ALA A 5 -21.80 -7.94 -70.29
N GLN A 6 -22.14 -9.16 -69.85
CA GLN A 6 -22.47 -9.44 -68.46
C GLN A 6 -21.17 -9.50 -67.65
N ALA A 7 -21.01 -8.59 -66.68
CA ALA A 7 -19.93 -8.65 -65.71
C ALA A 7 -20.14 -9.85 -64.76
N PRO A 8 -19.09 -10.61 -64.39
CA PRO A 8 -19.25 -11.74 -63.47
C PRO A 8 -19.52 -11.25 -62.04
N SER A 9 -20.64 -11.67 -61.46
CA SER A 9 -20.93 -11.45 -60.04
C SER A 9 -20.06 -12.39 -59.19
N VAL A 10 -19.03 -11.85 -58.55
CA VAL A 10 -18.20 -12.61 -57.60
C VAL A 10 -19.04 -12.95 -56.37
N ALA A 11 -19.25 -14.24 -56.11
CA ALA A 11 -19.92 -14.69 -54.90
C ALA A 11 -19.02 -14.40 -53.69
N LEU A 12 -19.43 -13.47 -52.82
CA LEU A 12 -18.74 -13.08 -51.58
C LEU A 12 -18.82 -14.14 -50.47
N PHE A 13 -19.69 -15.14 -50.65
CA PHE A 13 -20.03 -16.14 -49.64
C PHE A 13 -18.87 -17.02 -49.14
N PRO A 14 -17.96 -17.57 -49.98
CA PRO A 14 -16.86 -18.40 -49.51
C PRO A 14 -15.74 -17.58 -48.83
N PHE A 15 -15.60 -16.31 -49.17
CA PHE A 15 -14.59 -15.44 -48.53
C PHE A 15 -15.01 -15.04 -47.12
N LEU A 16 -16.29 -14.74 -46.92
CA LEU A 16 -16.81 -14.37 -45.62
C LEU A 16 -16.77 -15.53 -44.63
N SER A 17 -17.06 -16.76 -45.08
CA SER A 17 -17.01 -17.95 -44.22
C SER A 17 -15.57 -18.27 -43.78
N VAL A 18 -14.59 -18.15 -44.68
CA VAL A 18 -13.17 -18.32 -44.35
C VAL A 18 -12.71 -17.25 -43.36
N LEU A 19 -13.08 -15.98 -43.59
CA LEU A 19 -12.72 -14.88 -42.69
C LEU A 19 -13.33 -15.03 -41.29
N LEU A 20 -14.61 -15.41 -41.19
CA LEU A 20 -15.28 -15.66 -39.91
C LEU A 20 -14.64 -16.85 -39.19
N SER A 21 -14.29 -17.91 -39.93
CA SER A 21 -13.62 -19.08 -39.36
C SER A 21 -12.23 -18.75 -38.82
N THR A 22 -11.42 -17.96 -39.54
CA THR A 22 -10.09 -17.58 -39.07
C THR A 22 -10.16 -16.65 -37.87
N MET A 23 -11.07 -15.68 -37.87
CA MET A 23 -11.30 -14.81 -36.71
C MET A 23 -11.76 -15.59 -35.48
N GLY A 24 -12.65 -16.56 -35.64
CA GLY A 24 -13.11 -17.42 -34.56
C GLY A 24 -11.99 -18.25 -33.94
N VAL A 25 -11.13 -18.86 -34.78
CA VAL A 25 -9.96 -19.63 -34.32
C VAL A 25 -8.96 -18.74 -33.59
N LEU A 26 -8.67 -17.54 -34.11
CA LEU A 26 -7.76 -16.59 -33.46
C LEU A 26 -8.30 -16.09 -32.13
N ALA A 27 -9.60 -15.80 -32.03
CA ALA A 27 -10.24 -15.39 -30.79
C ALA A 27 -10.20 -16.52 -29.75
N PHE A 28 -10.50 -17.75 -30.16
CA PHE A 28 -10.40 -18.92 -29.30
C PHE A 28 -8.96 -19.12 -28.79
N LEU A 29 -7.96 -19.06 -29.68
CA LEU A 29 -6.56 -19.20 -29.29
C LEU A 29 -6.11 -18.06 -28.35
N ALA A 30 -6.54 -16.82 -28.58
CA ALA A 30 -6.22 -15.70 -27.70
C ALA A 30 -6.81 -15.89 -26.30
N ILE A 31 -8.08 -16.32 -26.20
CA ILE A 31 -8.73 -16.60 -24.91
C ILE A 31 -8.07 -17.80 -24.23
N SER A 32 -7.81 -18.89 -24.97
CA SER A 32 -7.11 -20.05 -24.43
C SER A 32 -5.73 -19.68 -23.92
N PHE A 33 -4.98 -18.84 -24.64
CA PHE A 33 -3.69 -18.34 -24.18
C PHE A 33 -3.87 -17.55 -22.88
N VAL A 34 -4.77 -16.56 -22.83
CA VAL A 34 -5.03 -15.78 -21.59
C VAL A 34 -5.42 -16.67 -20.41
N VAL A 35 -6.28 -17.68 -20.61
CA VAL A 35 -6.72 -18.60 -19.55
C VAL A 35 -5.60 -19.54 -19.11
N THR A 36 -4.76 -20.00 -20.03
CA THR A 36 -3.64 -20.91 -19.72
C THR A 36 -2.39 -20.20 -19.21
N THR A 37 -2.20 -18.92 -19.56
CA THR A 37 -1.13 -18.04 -19.07
C THR A 37 -1.54 -17.21 -17.87
N GLN A 38 -2.69 -17.47 -17.26
CA GLN A 38 -2.83 -17.18 -15.84
C GLN A 38 -1.87 -18.11 -15.10
N GLU A 39 -0.58 -17.75 -15.10
CA GLU A 39 0.32 -18.22 -14.08
C GLU A 39 -0.41 -17.98 -12.75
N GLU A 40 -0.60 -19.03 -11.96
CA GLU A 40 -0.70 -18.85 -10.52
C GLU A 40 0.55 -18.08 -10.14
N VAL A 41 0.43 -16.76 -10.05
CA VAL A 41 1.44 -15.90 -9.46
C VAL A 41 1.47 -16.33 -8.02
N THR A 42 2.25 -17.38 -7.77
CA THR A 42 2.62 -17.81 -6.45
C THR A 42 3.23 -16.55 -5.86
N PRO A 43 2.60 -15.94 -4.83
CA PRO A 43 3.09 -14.67 -4.33
C PRO A 43 4.58 -14.87 -4.05
N PRO A 44 5.46 -14.03 -4.62
CA PRO A 44 6.89 -14.22 -4.47
C PRO A 44 7.15 -14.38 -2.98
N ARG A 45 7.82 -15.49 -2.60
CA ARG A 45 8.21 -15.73 -1.21
C ARG A 45 8.76 -14.41 -0.68
N PRO A 46 8.28 -13.92 0.47
CA PRO A 46 8.59 -12.57 0.90
C PRO A 46 10.10 -12.43 1.02
N GLN A 47 10.71 -11.83 0.01
CA GLN A 47 12.11 -11.48 0.02
C GLN A 47 12.20 -10.37 1.06
N PRO A 48 13.04 -10.51 2.09
CA PRO A 48 13.27 -9.44 3.04
C PRO A 48 13.98 -8.32 2.30
N ILE A 49 13.20 -7.44 1.67
CA ILE A 49 13.67 -6.17 1.13
C ILE A 49 13.75 -5.25 2.33
N GLU A 50 14.97 -4.86 2.70
CA GLU A 50 15.19 -3.86 3.74
C GLU A 50 14.65 -2.52 3.25
N PHE A 51 13.61 -2.03 3.93
CA PHE A 51 13.10 -0.70 3.68
C PHE A 51 14.10 0.34 4.18
N GLN A 52 14.59 1.19 3.27
CA GLN A 52 15.37 2.37 3.61
C GLN A 52 14.56 3.61 3.25
N TRP A 53 14.34 4.50 4.20
CA TRP A 53 13.68 5.77 3.95
C TRP A 53 14.68 6.75 3.30
N VAL A 54 14.78 6.67 1.97
CA VAL A 54 15.74 7.46 1.18
C VAL A 54 15.31 8.92 1.14
N GLY A 55 16.21 9.84 1.50
CA GLY A 55 15.96 11.28 1.42
C GLY A 55 15.37 11.91 2.69
N ALA A 56 15.19 11.14 3.77
CA ALA A 56 14.85 11.69 5.06
C ALA A 56 15.93 12.67 5.54
N PRO A 57 15.58 13.85 6.07
CA PRO A 57 16.56 14.73 6.67
C PRO A 57 17.28 14.01 7.82
N GLY A 58 18.60 14.15 7.93
CA GLY A 58 19.41 13.40 8.91
C GLY A 58 19.09 13.69 10.39
N TYR A 59 18.27 14.70 10.65
CA TYR A 59 17.77 15.02 11.99
C TYR A 59 16.48 14.28 12.35
N VAL A 60 15.85 13.60 11.39
CA VAL A 60 14.59 12.89 11.61
C VAL A 60 14.88 11.45 12.03
N ASN A 61 14.25 11.04 13.14
CA ASN A 61 14.26 9.66 13.60
C ASN A 61 12.86 9.03 13.38
N PRO A 62 12.68 8.19 12.35
CA PRO A 62 11.37 7.65 12.03
C PRO A 62 10.88 6.68 13.11
N ILE A 63 9.59 6.77 13.43
CA ILE A 63 8.87 5.74 14.16
C ILE A 63 8.00 5.01 13.15
N PHE A 64 8.37 3.78 12.81
CA PHE A 64 7.60 2.99 11.86
C PHE A 64 6.30 2.49 12.48
N ILE A 65 5.18 2.82 11.83
CA ILE A 65 3.84 2.38 12.23
C ILE A 65 3.24 1.60 11.06
N ARG A 66 3.17 0.28 11.19
CA ARG A 66 2.64 -0.60 10.15
C ARG A 66 1.12 -0.64 10.20
N CYS A 67 0.51 -0.27 9.08
CA CYS A 67 -0.94 -0.27 8.91
C CYS A 67 -1.32 -1.51 8.10
N TYR A 68 -1.97 -2.47 8.76
CA TYR A 68 -2.55 -3.66 8.12
C TYR A 68 -4.08 -3.56 8.10
N ALA A 69 -4.73 -4.49 7.40
CA ALA A 69 -6.18 -4.54 7.27
C ALA A 69 -6.96 -4.43 8.58
N ASN A 70 -6.48 -5.12 9.63
CA ASN A 70 -7.21 -5.29 10.87
C ASN A 70 -6.43 -4.85 12.12
N ARG A 71 -5.22 -4.33 11.95
CA ARG A 71 -4.35 -3.98 13.06
C ARG A 71 -3.30 -2.95 12.68
N ILE A 72 -2.80 -2.29 13.70
CA ILE A 72 -1.69 -1.36 13.65
C ILE A 72 -0.57 -1.96 14.52
N GLU A 73 0.65 -1.99 13.99
CA GLU A 73 1.83 -2.41 14.73
C GLU A 73 2.82 -1.26 14.81
N TYR A 74 3.36 -1.00 15.98
CA TYR A 74 4.36 0.06 16.17
C TYR A 74 5.25 -0.27 17.35
N TYR A 75 6.39 0.40 17.42
CA TYR A 75 7.25 0.35 18.60
C TYR A 75 6.90 1.51 19.54
N ASP A 76 6.60 1.21 20.80
CA ASP A 76 6.36 2.21 21.84
C ASP A 76 7.70 2.65 22.43
N LEU A 77 8.14 3.86 22.08
CA LEU A 77 9.41 4.41 22.54
C LEU A 77 9.49 4.60 24.06
N PHE A 78 8.36 4.87 24.73
CA PHE A 78 8.34 5.19 26.16
C PHE A 78 8.27 3.93 27.01
N ARG A 79 7.71 2.86 26.46
CA ARG A 79 7.61 1.56 27.12
C ARG A 79 8.58 0.51 26.58
N ASN A 80 9.39 0.88 25.59
CA ASN A 80 10.46 0.06 25.02
C ASN A 80 10.00 -1.34 24.58
N HIS A 81 8.83 -1.44 23.93
CA HIS A 81 8.32 -2.71 23.40
C HIS A 81 7.41 -2.52 22.18
N GLU A 82 7.23 -3.59 21.42
CA GLU A 82 6.31 -3.63 20.29
C GLU A 82 4.86 -3.70 20.75
N ARG A 83 4.02 -2.87 20.15
CA ARG A 83 2.57 -2.82 20.37
C ARG A 83 1.85 -3.30 19.13
N VAL A 84 0.77 -4.04 19.37
CA VAL A 84 -0.19 -4.43 18.34
C VAL A 84 -1.57 -3.98 18.79
N VAL A 85 -2.21 -3.12 18.00
CA VAL A 85 -3.54 -2.59 18.28
C VAL A 85 -4.49 -3.08 17.19
N ARG A 86 -5.52 -3.82 17.59
CA ARG A 86 -6.57 -4.23 16.65
C ARG A 86 -7.41 -3.03 16.26
N LEU A 87 -7.70 -2.88 14.97
CA LEU A 87 -8.45 -1.72 14.47
C LEU A 87 -9.84 -1.63 15.10
N GLY A 88 -10.55 -2.75 15.23
CA GLY A 88 -11.85 -2.77 15.90
C GLY A 88 -11.80 -2.33 17.38
N HIS A 89 -10.69 -2.60 18.08
CA HIS A 89 -10.50 -2.10 19.45
C HIS A 89 -10.24 -0.59 19.45
N LEU A 90 -9.38 -0.11 18.55
CA LEU A 90 -9.11 1.32 18.40
C LEU A 90 -10.40 2.11 18.11
N MET A 91 -11.27 1.60 17.24
CA MET A 91 -12.56 2.24 16.95
C MET A 91 -13.43 2.37 18.20
N GLN A 92 -13.49 1.33 19.04
CA GLN A 92 -14.22 1.40 20.32
C GLN A 92 -13.61 2.41 21.30
N GLU A 93 -12.28 2.53 21.34
CA GLU A 93 -11.62 3.54 22.18
C GLU A 93 -11.89 4.97 21.70
N ILE A 94 -11.94 5.17 20.38
CA ILE A 94 -12.30 6.46 19.76
C ILE A 94 -13.74 6.85 20.12
N GLU A 95 -14.69 5.92 20.02
CA GLU A 95 -16.08 6.15 20.44
C GLU A 95 -16.18 6.55 21.92
N ARG A 96 -15.33 5.95 22.77
CA ARG A 96 -15.21 6.27 24.20
C ARG A 96 -14.37 7.52 24.48
N LYS A 97 -13.85 8.18 23.45
CA LYS A 97 -12.98 9.37 23.53
C LYS A 97 -11.73 9.17 24.41
N ASN A 98 -11.20 7.95 24.46
CA ASN A 98 -9.98 7.64 25.21
C ASN A 98 -9.05 6.66 24.46
N PRO A 99 -8.62 6.97 23.22
CA PRO A 99 -7.68 6.13 22.50
C PRO A 99 -6.28 6.19 23.12
N GLU A 100 -5.73 5.03 23.51
CA GLU A 100 -4.38 4.94 24.06
C GLU A 100 -3.35 5.48 23.07
N LEU A 101 -3.60 5.27 21.78
CA LEU A 101 -2.75 5.70 20.68
C LEU A 101 -2.63 7.23 20.57
N LEU A 102 -3.71 7.96 20.84
CA LEU A 102 -3.68 9.43 20.84
C LEU A 102 -2.78 9.98 21.95
N ARG A 103 -2.83 9.33 23.12
CA ARG A 103 -1.92 9.64 24.23
C ARG A 103 -0.48 9.38 23.83
N TYR A 104 -0.19 8.25 23.17
CA TYR A 104 1.14 7.95 22.66
C TYR A 104 1.66 9.03 21.70
N PHE A 105 0.84 9.48 20.74
CA PHE A 105 1.21 10.58 19.84
C PHE A 105 1.44 11.91 20.58
N SER A 106 0.63 12.20 21.59
CA SER A 106 0.81 13.39 22.44
C SER A 106 2.13 13.33 23.22
N GLU A 107 2.52 12.15 23.70
CA GLU A 107 3.81 11.93 24.36
C GLU A 107 5.00 12.14 23.40
N ILE A 108 4.90 11.68 22.15
CA ILE A 108 5.91 11.94 21.10
C ILE A 108 6.07 13.45 20.86
N ALA A 109 4.96 14.16 20.66
CA ALA A 109 4.99 15.62 20.43
C ALA A 109 5.64 16.37 21.60
N ALA A 110 5.29 15.97 22.84
CA ALA A 110 5.89 16.54 24.04
C ALA A 110 7.40 16.29 24.11
N GLU A 111 7.87 15.10 23.70
CA GLU A 111 9.29 14.78 23.67
C GLU A 111 10.04 15.56 22.60
N ASN A 112 9.49 15.69 21.39
CA ASN A 112 10.06 16.54 20.34
C ASN A 112 10.22 18.00 20.79
N LEU A 113 9.23 18.54 21.50
CA LEU A 113 9.32 19.87 22.10
C LEU A 113 10.45 19.97 23.14
N ARG A 114 10.66 18.93 23.96
CA ARG A 114 11.75 18.89 24.93
C ARG A 114 13.12 18.83 24.26
N ILE A 115 13.28 18.00 23.22
CA ILE A 115 14.52 17.89 22.46
C ILE A 115 14.89 19.24 21.85
N LYS A 116 13.92 19.89 21.18
CA LYS A 116 14.10 21.22 20.60
C LYS A 116 14.51 22.28 21.62
N ARG A 117 13.91 22.27 22.82
CA ARG A 117 14.28 23.19 23.93
C ARG A 117 15.71 22.97 24.44
N ARG A 118 16.25 21.75 24.34
CA ARG A 118 17.63 21.42 24.72
C ARG A 118 18.63 21.64 23.60
N PHE A 119 18.25 22.36 22.53
CA PHE A 119 19.05 22.55 21.31
C PHE A 119 19.39 21.24 20.60
N GLY A 120 18.66 20.15 20.87
CA GLY A 120 18.75 18.93 20.10
C GLY A 120 18.13 19.12 18.73
N GLN A 121 18.69 18.45 17.73
CA GLN A 121 18.17 18.49 16.35
C GLN A 121 17.24 17.32 16.05
N THR A 122 17.26 16.26 16.86
CA THR A 122 16.49 15.04 16.57
C THR A 122 14.98 15.25 16.72
N GLU A 123 14.22 14.83 15.71
CA GLU A 123 12.75 14.83 15.74
C GLU A 123 12.24 13.40 15.54
N HIS A 124 11.45 12.90 16.50
CA HIS A 124 10.73 11.65 16.36
C HIS A 124 9.56 11.83 15.41
N TYR A 125 9.55 11.08 14.33
CA TYR A 125 8.62 11.30 13.21
C TYR A 125 7.84 10.02 12.89
N PRO A 126 6.54 9.96 13.24
CA PRO A 126 5.66 8.89 12.81
C PRO A 126 5.69 8.73 11.27
N LEU A 127 6.07 7.54 10.80
CA LEU A 127 6.00 7.16 9.40
C LEU A 127 5.03 5.98 9.27
N LEU A 128 3.85 6.24 8.71
CA LEU A 128 2.84 5.21 8.50
C LEU A 128 3.20 4.38 7.26
N LEU A 129 3.49 3.11 7.49
CA LEU A 129 3.78 2.13 6.46
C LEU A 129 2.48 1.44 6.06
N VAL A 130 1.90 1.86 4.93
CA VAL A 130 0.55 1.50 4.51
C VAL A 130 0.59 0.30 3.56
N TYR A 131 0.28 -0.89 4.08
CA TYR A 131 0.08 -2.08 3.23
C TYR A 131 -1.22 -1.97 2.44
N PRO A 132 -1.40 -2.74 1.33
CA PRO A 132 -2.51 -2.51 0.40
C PRO A 132 -3.90 -2.56 1.02
N GLU A 133 -4.11 -3.42 2.03
CA GLU A 133 -5.39 -3.53 2.74
C GLU A 133 -5.46 -2.61 3.99
N GLY A 134 -4.37 -1.95 4.34
CA GLY A 134 -4.22 -1.15 5.57
C GLY A 134 -4.63 0.31 5.46
N ILE A 135 -5.30 0.71 4.36
CA ILE A 135 -5.68 2.11 4.09
C ILE A 135 -6.56 2.66 5.22
N LEU A 136 -7.59 1.92 5.66
CA LEU A 136 -8.48 2.36 6.74
C LEU A 136 -7.72 2.58 8.06
N ALA A 137 -6.76 1.70 8.38
CA ALA A 137 -5.93 1.88 9.55
C ALA A 137 -5.10 3.18 9.46
N ALA A 138 -4.52 3.47 8.29
CA ALA A 138 -3.78 4.71 8.07
C ALA A 138 -4.67 5.97 8.17
N GLU A 139 -5.88 5.95 7.60
CA GLU A 139 -6.83 7.05 7.71
C GLU A 139 -7.23 7.34 9.15
N VAL A 140 -7.55 6.30 9.93
CA VAL A 140 -7.87 6.44 11.35
C VAL A 140 -6.69 7.04 12.13
N LEU A 141 -5.46 6.59 11.84
CA LEU A 141 -4.26 7.14 12.46
C LEU A 141 -4.03 8.60 12.12
N MET A 142 -4.21 8.99 10.86
CA MET A 142 -4.09 10.37 10.42
C MET A 142 -5.04 11.28 11.20
N VAL A 143 -6.31 10.87 11.34
CA VAL A 143 -7.30 11.63 12.13
C VAL A 143 -6.91 11.75 13.61
N LEU A 144 -6.27 10.74 14.19
CA LEU A 144 -5.76 10.82 15.55
C LEU A 144 -4.54 11.73 15.66
N ILE A 145 -3.61 11.65 14.71
CA ILE A 145 -2.39 12.47 14.71
C ILE A 145 -2.72 13.95 14.46
N GLU A 146 -3.68 14.26 13.59
CA GLU A 146 -4.14 15.64 13.34
C GLU A 146 -4.69 16.34 14.59
N GLN A 147 -5.12 15.58 15.61
CA GLN A 147 -5.53 16.13 16.90
C GLN A 147 -4.34 16.54 17.79
N VAL A 148 -3.12 16.14 17.43
CA VAL A 148 -1.90 16.42 18.18
C VAL A 148 -1.14 17.55 17.50
N GLU A 149 -1.23 18.74 18.07
CA GLU A 149 -0.55 19.92 17.55
C GLU A 149 0.97 19.74 17.47
N GLY A 150 1.55 20.07 16.33
CA GLY A 150 2.99 20.07 16.12
C GLY A 150 3.63 18.69 15.93
N LEU A 151 2.83 17.63 15.76
CA LEU A 151 3.32 16.31 15.37
C LEU A 151 3.18 16.13 13.86
N ASN A 152 4.32 16.09 13.16
CA ASN A 152 4.34 15.77 11.74
C ASN A 152 4.22 14.25 11.51
N VAL A 153 3.67 13.86 10.36
CA VAL A 153 3.52 12.46 9.97
C VAL A 153 3.81 12.28 8.49
N GLY A 154 4.43 11.15 8.15
CA GLY A 154 4.64 10.72 6.77
C GLY A 154 3.83 9.46 6.46
N LEU A 155 3.62 9.23 5.17
CA LEU A 155 2.96 8.06 4.63
C LEU A 155 3.90 7.40 3.61
N GLU A 156 4.07 6.09 3.72
CA GLU A 156 4.81 5.29 2.76
C GLU A 156 3.97 4.09 2.32
N PRO A 157 3.63 3.94 1.03
CA PRO A 157 2.94 2.77 0.52
C PRO A 157 3.86 1.54 0.55
N MET A 158 3.34 0.42 1.04
CA MET A 158 4.09 -0.83 1.17
C MET A 158 3.57 -1.91 0.24
N LEU A 159 4.46 -2.77 -0.25
CA LEU A 159 4.07 -4.00 -0.95
C LEU A 159 3.79 -5.13 0.07
N PRO A 160 2.89 -6.09 -0.23
CA PRO A 160 2.48 -7.15 0.72
C PRO A 160 3.64 -7.96 1.32
N HIS A 161 4.73 -8.11 0.58
CA HIS A 161 5.87 -8.95 0.94
C HIS A 161 7.04 -8.16 1.55
N TRP A 162 6.94 -6.83 1.65
CA TRP A 162 7.99 -6.02 2.24
C TRP A 162 8.03 -6.19 3.76
N LYS A 163 9.25 -6.41 4.27
CA LYS A 163 9.52 -6.51 5.70
C LYS A 163 10.42 -5.36 6.09
N VAL A 164 9.91 -4.46 6.92
CA VAL A 164 10.74 -3.41 7.49
C VAL A 164 11.53 -4.01 8.65
N PRO A 165 12.87 -3.97 8.63
CA PRO A 165 13.64 -4.36 9.80
C PRO A 165 13.12 -3.50 10.96
N TYR A 166 12.74 -4.14 12.07
CA TYR A 166 12.54 -3.38 13.30
C TYR A 166 13.82 -2.58 13.55
N GLN A 167 13.72 -1.42 14.20
CA GLN A 167 14.87 -0.71 14.74
C GLN A 167 15.62 -1.63 15.72
N SER A 168 16.37 -2.60 15.19
CA SER A 168 17.41 -3.31 15.88
C SER A 168 18.47 -2.25 16.10
N GLN A 169 18.38 -1.64 17.28
CA GLN A 169 19.41 -0.91 17.99
C GLN A 169 20.55 -0.47 17.05
N ILE A 170 20.47 0.78 16.60
CA ILE A 170 21.67 1.50 16.20
C ILE A 170 22.55 1.50 17.45
N HIS A 171 23.53 0.60 17.46
CA HIS A 171 24.59 0.53 18.47
C HIS A 171 25.58 1.69 18.28
#